data_AF-A0A7D9D8C9-F1
#
_entry.id   AF-A0A7D9D8C9-F1
#
_cell.length_a   1.000
_cell.length_b   1.000
_cell.length_c   1.000
_cell.angle_alpha   90.00
_cell.angle_beta   90.00
_cell.angle_gamma   90.00
#
_symmetry.space_group_name_H-M   'P 1'
#
loop_
_entity.id
_entity.type
_entity.pdbx_description
1 polymer ?
#
loop_
_entity_poly.entity_id
_entity_poly.type
_entity_poly.pdbx_seq_one_letter_code
_entity_poly.pdbx_strand_id
1 'polypeptide(L)'
;MSDFDDEEGVDEPVLYDDDEEDDADEEKVPENPLTEEVLAESLSLLCKTGNGLAHAYVRLDVHDRDMTDISILNCFIHLRYVDISGNQLKDISSLSCLTHLLTLKADKNQLTSARLDKLPYLQIANFANNKIEDTKGIEHPLLETLNLSFNNIYEVTDFDPAALSRLTTLELRNNKLITTNGIGTLPNLQNLYLAANSLKFLENLDRMQHLVSIHLRDNQIEKLDGFSANMKFVQYLNFRGNNISDIKEVQKLKCLPLLRALVLMENPVADEDDYRIEVLISLRRLERLDKDDYTEDERQEAEEIHEQRRQEAALADNTMEVIADEDD
;
A
#
# COMPACT_ATOMS: atom_id res chain seq x y z
N MET A 1 10.04 -56.56 58.83
CA MET A 1 8.67 -56.05 58.67
C MET A 1 8.73 -54.58 58.98
N SER A 2 8.70 -53.62 58.07
CA SER A 2 8.52 -53.55 56.61
C SER A 2 8.84 -52.08 56.31
N ASP A 3 9.92 -51.79 55.60
CA ASP A 3 9.91 -51.34 54.20
C ASP A 3 8.71 -50.46 53.85
N PHE A 4 8.93 -49.15 53.80
CA PHE A 4 8.20 -48.20 52.96
C PHE A 4 9.19 -47.09 52.58
N ASP A 5 9.71 -47.24 51.36
CA ASP A 5 10.46 -46.23 50.62
C ASP A 5 9.48 -45.13 50.16
N ASP A 6 9.86 -43.87 50.41
CA ASP A 6 9.25 -42.68 49.80
C ASP A 6 9.85 -42.50 48.39
N GLU A 7 9.13 -42.91 47.35
CA GLU A 7 9.43 -42.54 45.96
C GLU A 7 8.80 -41.17 45.63
N GLU A 8 9.67 -40.22 45.30
CA GLU A 8 9.35 -38.94 44.69
C GLU A 8 8.68 -39.17 43.31
N GLY A 9 7.38 -38.87 43.23
CA GLY A 9 6.68 -38.72 41.95
C GLY A 9 7.02 -37.38 41.32
N VAL A 10 7.86 -37.42 40.28
CA VAL A 10 8.16 -36.29 39.41
C VAL A 10 6.95 -36.09 38.47
N ASP A 11 6.23 -34.99 38.61
CA ASP A 11 5.21 -34.58 37.64
C ASP A 11 5.89 -34.23 36.31
N GLU A 12 5.73 -35.10 35.31
CA GLU A 12 6.09 -34.82 33.92
C GLU A 12 5.17 -33.72 33.33
N PRO A 13 5.72 -32.80 32.51
CA PRO A 13 4.92 -31.79 31.86
C PRO A 13 4.05 -32.43 30.77
N VAL A 14 2.74 -32.18 30.84
CA VAL A 14 1.77 -32.54 29.81
C VAL A 14 2.11 -31.74 28.54
N LEU A 15 2.66 -32.40 27.54
CA LEU A 15 2.78 -31.86 26.18
C LEU A 15 1.37 -31.73 25.61
N TYR A 16 0.95 -30.50 25.34
CA TYR A 16 -0.22 -30.24 24.51
C TYR A 16 0.21 -30.51 23.06
N ASP A 17 -0.14 -31.67 22.54
CA ASP A 17 -0.16 -31.95 21.10
C ASP A 17 -1.36 -31.19 20.50
N ASP A 18 -1.19 -29.90 20.24
CA ASP A 18 -2.07 -29.13 19.34
C ASP A 18 -1.55 -29.25 17.90
N ASP A 19 -1.53 -30.48 17.39
CA ASP A 19 -1.46 -30.78 15.96
C ASP A 19 -2.87 -31.19 15.48
N GLU A 20 -3.83 -30.27 15.58
CA GLU A 20 -5.01 -30.32 14.70
C GLU A 20 -4.61 -29.67 13.37
N GLU A 21 -3.90 -30.43 12.54
CA GLU A 21 -3.88 -30.19 11.09
C GLU A 21 -5.34 -30.30 10.61
N ASP A 22 -6.00 -29.16 10.48
CA ASP A 22 -7.21 -28.98 9.67
C ASP A 22 -6.84 -29.35 8.22
N ASP A 23 -6.78 -30.65 7.92
CA ASP A 23 -6.93 -31.22 6.59
C ASP A 23 -8.37 -30.96 6.13
N ALA A 24 -8.70 -29.69 5.92
CA ALA A 24 -9.85 -29.30 5.14
C ALA A 24 -9.60 -29.85 3.73
N ASP A 25 -10.32 -30.92 3.38
CA ASP A 25 -10.40 -31.50 2.05
C ASP A 25 -10.39 -30.38 0.98
N GLU A 26 -9.21 -30.06 0.43
CA GLU A 26 -9.10 -29.18 -0.72
C GLU A 26 -9.83 -29.88 -1.86
N GLU A 27 -11.09 -29.54 -2.09
CA GLU A 27 -11.84 -29.93 -3.28
C GLU A 27 -10.92 -29.67 -4.48
N LYS A 28 -10.43 -30.74 -5.10
CA LYS A 28 -9.55 -30.64 -6.27
C LYS A 28 -10.31 -29.85 -7.33
N VAL A 29 -9.89 -28.61 -7.53
CA VAL A 29 -10.43 -27.74 -8.58
C VAL A 29 -10.31 -28.51 -9.90
N PRO A 30 -11.42 -28.72 -10.64
CA PRO A 30 -11.39 -29.42 -11.91
C PRO A 30 -10.42 -28.74 -12.87
N GLU A 31 -9.56 -29.51 -13.53
CA GLU A 31 -8.66 -28.96 -14.55
C GLU A 31 -9.47 -28.39 -15.71
N ASN A 32 -9.16 -27.14 -16.07
CA ASN A 32 -9.77 -26.42 -17.18
C ASN A 32 -8.68 -25.60 -17.89
N PRO A 33 -7.84 -26.24 -18.71
CA PRO A 33 -6.76 -25.57 -19.42
C PRO A 33 -7.31 -24.69 -20.56
N LEU A 34 -6.63 -23.57 -20.82
CA LEU A 34 -6.90 -22.73 -21.98
C LEU A 34 -6.63 -23.51 -23.28
N THR A 35 -7.70 -23.85 -24.01
CA THR A 35 -7.60 -24.58 -25.28
C THR A 35 -7.33 -23.66 -26.46
N GLU A 36 -6.82 -24.22 -27.57
CA GLU A 36 -6.63 -23.48 -28.83
C GLU A 36 -7.95 -22.91 -29.36
N GLU A 37 -9.07 -23.62 -29.17
CA GLU A 37 -10.40 -23.18 -29.61
C GLU A 37 -10.84 -21.91 -28.88
N VAL A 38 -10.79 -21.93 -27.54
CA VAL A 38 -11.15 -20.76 -26.71
C VAL A 38 -10.20 -19.60 -27.00
N LEU A 39 -8.91 -19.89 -27.18
CA LEU A 39 -7.92 -18.88 -27.51
C LEU A 39 -8.20 -18.24 -28.88
N ALA A 40 -8.52 -19.02 -29.91
CA ALA A 40 -8.84 -18.50 -31.24
C ALA A 40 -10.07 -17.59 -31.23
N GLU A 41 -11.08 -17.90 -30.41
CA GLU A 41 -12.29 -17.07 -30.23
C GLU A 41 -12.02 -15.78 -29.44
N SER A 42 -11.00 -15.79 -28.57
CA SER A 42 -10.69 -14.72 -27.61
C SER A 42 -9.61 -13.76 -28.08
N LEU A 43 -8.86 -14.14 -29.12
CA LEU A 43 -7.83 -13.29 -29.72
C LEU A 43 -8.47 -12.16 -30.54
N SER A 44 -7.93 -10.96 -30.37
CA SER A 44 -8.40 -9.78 -31.08
C SER A 44 -7.27 -8.78 -31.35
N LEU A 45 -7.61 -7.69 -32.04
CA LEU A 45 -6.70 -6.60 -32.44
C LEU A 45 -5.53 -7.09 -33.31
N LEU A 46 -5.79 -7.22 -34.61
CA LEU A 46 -4.77 -7.60 -35.59
C LEU A 46 -3.80 -6.43 -35.85
N CYS A 47 -2.52 -6.62 -35.56
CA CYS A 47 -1.47 -5.63 -35.74
C CYS A 47 -0.31 -6.19 -36.55
N LYS A 48 0.48 -5.30 -37.18
CA LYS A 48 1.76 -5.71 -37.77
C LYS A 48 2.76 -6.08 -36.68
N THR A 49 3.53 -7.15 -36.92
CA THR A 49 4.66 -7.55 -36.10
C THR A 49 5.76 -6.48 -36.14
N GLY A 50 6.70 -6.49 -35.18
CA GLY A 50 7.73 -5.45 -35.06
C GLY A 50 8.64 -5.29 -36.29
N ASN A 51 8.81 -6.35 -37.08
CA ASN A 51 9.54 -6.32 -38.36
C ASN A 51 8.68 -5.85 -39.55
N GLY A 52 7.37 -5.66 -39.36
CA GLY A 52 6.43 -5.26 -40.41
C GLY A 52 6.10 -6.34 -41.45
N LEU A 53 6.62 -7.56 -41.30
CA LEU A 53 6.54 -8.63 -42.30
C LEU A 53 5.34 -9.57 -42.11
N ALA A 54 4.69 -9.53 -40.95
CA ALA A 54 3.54 -10.36 -40.62
C ALA A 54 2.50 -9.57 -39.83
N HIS A 55 1.35 -10.21 -39.60
CA HIS A 55 0.34 -9.72 -38.65
C HIS A 55 0.17 -10.74 -37.53
N ALA A 56 -0.12 -10.24 -36.33
CA ALA A 56 -0.46 -11.05 -35.17
C ALA A 56 -1.61 -10.39 -34.41
N TYR A 57 -2.46 -11.20 -33.80
CA TYR A 57 -3.39 -10.72 -32.79
C TYR A 57 -2.60 -10.37 -31.54
N VAL A 58 -2.85 -9.19 -30.96
CA VAL A 58 -2.06 -8.67 -29.83
C VAL A 58 -2.87 -8.50 -28.55
N ARG A 59 -4.18 -8.78 -28.59
CA ARG A 59 -5.07 -8.76 -27.43
C ARG A 59 -5.66 -10.14 -27.20
N LEU A 60 -5.62 -10.59 -25.97
CA LEU A 60 -6.30 -11.79 -25.49
C LEU A 60 -7.21 -11.41 -24.33
N ASP A 61 -8.47 -11.84 -24.39
CA ASP A 61 -9.44 -11.63 -23.32
C ASP A 61 -10.13 -12.94 -22.93
N VAL A 62 -9.70 -13.49 -21.79
CA VAL A 62 -10.14 -14.78 -21.26
C VAL A 62 -10.58 -14.70 -19.79
N HIS A 63 -11.18 -13.58 -19.39
CA HIS A 63 -11.69 -13.41 -18.03
C HIS A 63 -12.89 -14.29 -17.70
N ASP A 64 -13.06 -14.62 -16.41
CA ASP A 64 -14.24 -15.31 -15.85
C ASP A 64 -14.58 -16.64 -16.56
N ARG A 65 -13.60 -17.55 -16.67
CA ARG A 65 -13.75 -18.86 -17.36
C ARG A 65 -13.29 -20.05 -16.54
N ASP A 66 -13.05 -19.88 -15.26
CA ASP A 66 -12.59 -20.94 -14.36
C ASP A 66 -11.32 -21.65 -14.86
N MET A 67 -10.44 -20.94 -15.59
CA MET A 67 -9.24 -21.55 -16.17
C MET A 67 -8.22 -21.88 -15.10
N THR A 68 -7.59 -23.04 -15.22
CA THR A 68 -6.55 -23.51 -14.27
C THR A 68 -5.14 -23.48 -14.87
N ASP A 69 -5.02 -23.50 -16.21
CA ASP A 69 -3.74 -23.50 -16.92
C ASP A 69 -3.77 -22.58 -18.14
N ILE A 70 -2.70 -21.82 -18.32
CA ILE A 70 -2.46 -20.91 -19.45
C ILE A 70 -1.09 -21.16 -20.10
N SER A 71 -0.55 -22.37 -19.97
CA SER A 71 0.77 -22.72 -20.47
C SER A 71 0.91 -22.49 -21.98
N ILE A 72 -0.17 -22.66 -22.73
CA ILE A 72 -0.23 -22.44 -24.18
C ILE A 72 0.16 -21.01 -24.61
N LEU A 73 0.06 -20.03 -23.71
CA LEU A 73 0.41 -18.63 -24.00
C LEU A 73 1.90 -18.43 -24.30
N ASN A 74 2.76 -19.38 -23.93
CA ASN A 74 4.18 -19.36 -24.28
C ASN A 74 4.44 -19.27 -25.81
N CYS A 75 3.48 -19.72 -26.64
CA CYS A 75 3.57 -19.68 -28.09
C CYS A 75 3.11 -18.35 -28.71
N PHE A 76 2.45 -17.47 -27.94
CA PHE A 76 1.79 -16.25 -28.44
C PHE A 76 2.58 -14.98 -28.09
N ILE A 77 3.88 -14.99 -28.40
CA ILE A 77 4.88 -13.97 -28.00
C ILE A 77 4.58 -12.53 -28.43
N HIS A 78 3.62 -12.32 -29.34
CA HIS A 78 3.23 -11.01 -29.84
C HIS A 78 2.09 -10.36 -29.04
N LEU A 79 1.54 -11.05 -28.03
CA LEU A 79 0.54 -10.49 -27.14
C LEU A 79 1.06 -9.25 -26.40
N ARG A 80 0.18 -8.26 -26.27
CA ARG A 80 0.45 -6.95 -25.65
C ARG A 80 -0.56 -6.61 -24.57
N TYR A 81 -1.81 -7.05 -24.72
CA TYR A 81 -2.89 -6.82 -23.78
C TYR A 81 -3.47 -8.18 -23.41
N VAL A 82 -3.28 -8.61 -22.16
CA VAL A 82 -3.75 -9.91 -21.67
C VAL A 82 -4.66 -9.68 -20.47
N ASP A 83 -5.89 -10.15 -20.60
CA ASP A 83 -6.86 -10.22 -19.50
C ASP A 83 -7.15 -11.69 -19.20
N ILE A 84 -6.66 -12.16 -18.05
CA ILE A 84 -6.84 -13.51 -17.51
C ILE A 84 -7.51 -13.45 -16.12
N SER A 85 -8.20 -12.33 -15.83
CA SER A 85 -8.84 -12.10 -14.52
C SER A 85 -10.01 -13.06 -14.25
N GLY A 86 -10.34 -13.32 -12.98
CA GLY A 86 -11.51 -14.15 -12.63
C GLY A 86 -11.36 -15.62 -13.01
N ASN A 87 -10.16 -16.18 -12.89
CA ASN A 87 -9.90 -17.59 -13.17
C ASN A 87 -9.40 -18.30 -11.89
N GLN A 88 -8.94 -19.55 -12.02
CA GLN A 88 -8.42 -20.36 -10.92
C GLN A 88 -6.90 -20.57 -11.03
N LEU A 89 -6.19 -19.59 -11.60
CA LEU A 89 -4.76 -19.71 -11.90
C LEU A 89 -3.93 -19.64 -10.62
N LYS A 90 -3.04 -20.62 -10.47
CA LYS A 90 -1.99 -20.63 -9.43
C LYS A 90 -0.62 -20.25 -9.99
N ASP A 91 -0.40 -20.46 -11.28
CA ASP A 91 0.84 -20.14 -11.99
C ASP A 91 0.58 -19.26 -13.21
N ILE A 92 1.43 -18.25 -13.40
CA ILE A 92 1.44 -17.34 -14.55
C ILE A 92 2.82 -17.29 -15.23
N SER A 93 3.73 -18.20 -14.86
CA SER A 93 5.11 -18.21 -15.36
C SER A 93 5.20 -18.24 -16.89
N SER A 94 4.21 -18.84 -17.57
CA SER A 94 4.11 -18.90 -19.04
C SER A 94 4.06 -17.52 -19.70
N LEU A 95 3.65 -16.47 -18.98
CA LEU A 95 3.62 -15.09 -19.46
C LEU A 95 5.02 -14.46 -19.55
N SER A 96 6.04 -15.04 -18.93
CA SER A 96 7.41 -14.53 -18.93
C SER A 96 8.00 -14.39 -20.34
N CYS A 97 7.53 -15.21 -21.29
CA CYS A 97 7.96 -15.14 -22.69
C CYS A 97 7.30 -13.98 -23.49
N LEU A 98 6.27 -13.33 -22.94
CA LEU A 98 5.52 -12.26 -23.61
C LEU A 98 6.26 -10.91 -23.50
N THR A 99 7.45 -10.84 -24.08
CA THR A 99 8.34 -9.68 -23.96
C THR A 99 7.76 -8.36 -24.49
N HIS A 100 6.65 -8.40 -25.24
CA HIS A 100 5.92 -7.23 -25.74
C HIS A 100 4.70 -6.84 -24.91
N LEU A 101 4.47 -7.49 -23.77
CA LEU A 101 3.32 -7.23 -22.90
C LEU A 101 3.34 -5.78 -22.40
N LEU A 102 2.21 -5.09 -22.55
CA LEU A 102 1.98 -3.71 -22.11
C LEU A 102 1.02 -3.66 -20.92
N THR A 103 -0.01 -4.52 -20.94
CA THR A 103 -1.02 -4.61 -19.89
C THR A 103 -1.29 -6.06 -19.55
N LEU A 104 -1.25 -6.34 -18.25
CA LEU A 104 -1.62 -7.63 -17.66
C LEU A 104 -2.69 -7.40 -16.60
N LYS A 105 -3.84 -8.05 -16.77
CA LYS A 105 -4.82 -8.23 -15.70
C LYS A 105 -4.90 -9.70 -15.32
N ALA A 106 -4.59 -9.99 -14.07
CA ALA A 106 -4.63 -11.30 -13.46
C ALA A 106 -5.29 -11.24 -12.08
N ASP A 107 -6.15 -10.24 -11.86
CA ASP A 107 -6.92 -10.13 -10.63
C ASP A 107 -7.96 -11.25 -10.48
N LYS A 108 -8.37 -11.55 -9.24
CA LYS A 108 -9.32 -12.62 -8.92
C LYS A 108 -8.84 -13.99 -9.43
N ASN A 109 -7.66 -14.40 -8.98
CA ASN A 109 -7.09 -15.72 -9.23
C ASN A 109 -6.63 -16.34 -7.89
N GLN A 110 -5.83 -17.40 -7.94
CA GLN A 110 -5.30 -18.10 -6.77
C GLN A 110 -3.76 -17.96 -6.67
N LEU A 111 -3.20 -16.86 -7.18
CA LEU A 111 -1.75 -16.65 -7.25
C LEU A 111 -1.17 -16.41 -5.86
N THR A 112 -0.08 -17.09 -5.52
CA THR A 112 0.72 -16.84 -4.30
C THR A 112 1.94 -15.98 -4.56
N SER A 113 2.29 -15.76 -5.83
CA SER A 113 3.38 -14.88 -6.27
C SER A 113 3.01 -14.18 -7.58
N ALA A 114 3.44 -12.92 -7.72
CA ALA A 114 3.34 -12.16 -8.97
C ALA A 114 4.63 -12.20 -9.81
N ARG A 115 5.57 -13.10 -9.46
CA ARG A 115 6.87 -13.19 -10.10
C ARG A 115 6.74 -13.52 -11.58
N LEU A 116 7.41 -12.72 -12.41
CA LEU A 116 7.60 -12.94 -13.84
C LEU A 116 9.03 -12.57 -14.20
N ASP A 117 9.55 -13.12 -15.29
CA ASP A 117 10.80 -12.58 -15.85
C ASP A 117 10.58 -11.11 -16.25
N LYS A 118 11.68 -10.35 -16.31
CA LYS A 118 11.66 -8.92 -16.62
C LYS A 118 10.94 -8.64 -17.95
N LEU A 119 9.72 -8.12 -17.87
CA LEU A 119 8.93 -7.66 -19.01
C LEU A 119 9.26 -6.19 -19.34
N PRO A 120 10.00 -5.90 -20.43
CA PRO A 120 10.62 -4.59 -20.65
C PRO A 120 9.61 -3.48 -21.02
N TYR A 121 8.41 -3.84 -21.47
CA TYR A 121 7.38 -2.89 -21.90
C TYR A 121 6.12 -2.91 -21.04
N LEU A 122 6.06 -3.71 -19.97
CA LEU A 122 4.86 -3.80 -19.13
C LEU A 122 4.66 -2.46 -18.41
N GLN A 123 3.48 -1.87 -18.57
CA GLN A 123 3.11 -0.55 -18.03
C GLN A 123 2.05 -0.65 -16.93
N ILE A 124 1.12 -1.62 -17.06
CA ILE A 124 0.02 -1.80 -16.13
C ILE A 124 -0.05 -3.28 -15.75
N ALA A 125 0.01 -3.56 -14.45
CA ALA A 125 -0.16 -4.89 -13.90
C ALA A 125 -1.22 -4.87 -12.78
N ASN A 126 -2.24 -5.71 -12.90
CA ASN A 126 -3.26 -5.90 -11.88
C ASN A 126 -3.26 -7.34 -11.38
N PHE A 127 -2.94 -7.52 -10.11
CA PHE A 127 -2.92 -8.79 -9.38
C PHE A 127 -3.84 -8.75 -8.15
N ALA A 128 -4.81 -7.83 -8.12
CA ALA A 128 -5.69 -7.70 -6.97
C ALA A 128 -6.52 -8.97 -6.71
N ASN A 129 -6.99 -9.20 -5.48
CA ASN A 129 -7.81 -10.37 -5.14
C ASN A 129 -7.11 -11.69 -5.51
N ASN A 130 -5.92 -11.89 -4.96
CA ASN A 130 -5.14 -13.13 -5.07
C ASN A 130 -4.69 -13.54 -3.65
N LYS A 131 -3.73 -14.46 -3.55
CA LYS A 131 -3.14 -14.93 -2.30
C LYS A 131 -1.65 -14.56 -2.20
N ILE A 132 -1.22 -13.48 -2.84
CA ILE A 132 0.19 -13.08 -2.92
C ILE A 132 0.69 -12.67 -1.53
N GLU A 133 1.87 -13.15 -1.14
CA GLU A 133 2.42 -12.95 0.21
C GLU A 133 3.61 -11.97 0.24
N ASP A 134 4.30 -11.78 -0.89
CA ASP A 134 5.40 -10.84 -1.02
C ASP A 134 5.44 -10.19 -2.41
N THR A 135 6.33 -9.20 -2.57
CA THR A 135 6.48 -8.43 -3.80
C THR A 135 7.66 -8.88 -4.67
N LYS A 136 8.21 -10.08 -4.43
CA LYS A 136 9.42 -10.52 -5.10
C LYS A 136 9.21 -10.77 -6.59
N GLY A 137 10.22 -10.43 -7.38
CA GLY A 137 10.24 -10.67 -8.83
C GLY A 137 9.39 -9.71 -9.65
N ILE A 138 8.87 -8.63 -9.05
CA ILE A 138 8.19 -7.55 -9.77
C ILE A 138 9.24 -6.51 -10.21
N GLU A 139 9.93 -6.81 -11.32
CA GLU A 139 11.09 -6.03 -11.81
C GLU A 139 10.85 -5.51 -13.24
N HIS A 140 9.88 -4.62 -13.42
CA HIS A 140 9.42 -4.19 -14.74
C HIS A 140 9.70 -2.69 -15.00
N PRO A 141 10.68 -2.35 -15.86
CA PRO A 141 11.30 -1.02 -15.93
C PRO A 141 10.36 0.08 -16.42
N LEU A 142 9.32 -0.26 -17.15
CA LEU A 142 8.31 0.67 -17.66
C LEU A 142 6.97 0.57 -16.92
N LEU A 143 6.92 -0.17 -15.80
CA LEU A 143 5.68 -0.32 -15.03
C LEU A 143 5.30 1.02 -14.40
N GLU A 144 4.11 1.51 -14.70
CA GLU A 144 3.59 2.80 -14.25
C GLU A 144 2.54 2.61 -13.14
N THR A 145 1.75 1.55 -13.24
CA THR A 145 0.68 1.20 -12.28
C THR A 145 0.78 -0.27 -11.88
N LEU A 146 0.86 -0.51 -10.57
CA LEU A 146 0.85 -1.84 -9.97
C LEU A 146 -0.28 -1.94 -8.95
N ASN A 147 -1.17 -2.90 -9.14
CA ASN A 147 -2.23 -3.22 -8.18
C ASN A 147 -2.06 -4.60 -7.56
N LEU A 148 -1.86 -4.60 -6.25
CA LEU A 148 -1.69 -5.75 -5.37
C LEU A 148 -2.72 -5.73 -4.24
N SER A 149 -3.82 -4.99 -4.39
CA SER A 149 -4.85 -4.88 -3.35
C SER A 149 -5.55 -6.22 -3.10
N PHE A 150 -6.03 -6.46 -1.88
CA PHE A 150 -6.72 -7.71 -1.52
C PHE A 150 -5.82 -8.94 -1.74
N ASN A 151 -4.66 -8.94 -1.10
CA ASN A 151 -3.70 -10.04 -1.07
C ASN A 151 -3.28 -10.31 0.39
N ASN A 152 -2.30 -11.18 0.59
CA ASN A 152 -1.77 -11.56 1.91
C ASN A 152 -0.40 -10.92 2.21
N ILE A 153 -0.06 -9.80 1.56
CA ILE A 153 1.28 -9.22 1.65
C ILE A 153 1.51 -8.66 3.05
N TYR A 154 2.49 -9.22 3.75
CA TYR A 154 2.88 -8.79 5.10
C TYR A 154 4.13 -7.89 5.11
N GLU A 155 4.96 -7.99 4.05
CA GLU A 155 6.15 -7.15 3.87
C GLU A 155 6.37 -6.85 2.38
N VAL A 156 6.78 -5.61 2.09
CA VAL A 156 7.27 -5.24 0.75
C VAL A 156 8.78 -5.49 0.69
N THR A 157 9.18 -6.45 -0.15
CA THR A 157 10.57 -6.87 -0.36
C THR A 157 10.96 -6.74 -1.83
N ASP A 158 12.27 -6.58 -2.08
CA ASP A 158 12.85 -6.66 -3.43
C ASP A 158 12.34 -5.65 -4.48
N PHE A 159 11.76 -4.53 -4.06
CA PHE A 159 11.55 -3.39 -4.94
C PHE A 159 12.87 -2.68 -5.27
N ASP A 160 13.44 -3.01 -6.43
CA ASP A 160 14.60 -2.33 -7.00
C ASP A 160 14.18 -0.97 -7.62
N PRO A 161 14.72 0.16 -7.14
CA PRO A 161 14.44 1.48 -7.69
C PRO A 161 14.80 1.62 -9.19
N ALA A 162 15.81 0.89 -9.67
CA ALA A 162 16.18 0.91 -11.08
C ALA A 162 15.17 0.13 -11.93
N ALA A 163 14.67 -1.01 -11.41
CA ALA A 163 13.68 -1.83 -12.08
C ALA A 163 12.25 -1.26 -12.03
N LEU A 164 11.93 -0.38 -11.07
CA LEU A 164 10.61 0.25 -10.93
C LEU A 164 10.66 1.77 -11.11
N SER A 165 11.58 2.24 -11.94
CA SER A 165 11.85 3.68 -12.13
C SER A 165 10.67 4.48 -12.69
N ARG A 166 9.66 3.84 -13.31
CA ARG A 166 8.48 4.51 -13.88
C ARG A 166 7.22 4.37 -13.02
N LEU A 167 7.29 3.66 -11.90
CA LEU A 167 6.12 3.38 -11.09
C LEU A 167 5.62 4.67 -10.43
N THR A 168 4.40 5.07 -10.77
CA THR A 168 3.76 6.29 -10.24
C THR A 168 2.60 5.97 -9.31
N THR A 169 1.96 4.81 -9.49
CA THR A 169 0.81 4.39 -8.69
C THR A 169 1.01 2.98 -8.16
N LEU A 170 0.95 2.84 -6.82
CA LEU A 170 1.06 1.58 -6.11
C LEU A 170 -0.17 1.38 -5.22
N GLU A 171 -0.86 0.28 -5.46
CA GLU A 171 -2.10 -0.11 -4.80
C GLU A 171 -1.88 -1.36 -3.94
N LEU A 172 -1.91 -1.19 -2.61
CA LEU A 172 -1.64 -2.21 -1.59
C LEU A 172 -2.77 -2.28 -0.56
N ARG A 173 -3.99 -1.87 -0.91
CA ARG A 173 -5.13 -1.88 0.02
C ARG A 173 -5.50 -3.31 0.45
N ASN A 174 -6.04 -3.50 1.65
CA ASN A 174 -6.48 -4.83 2.12
C ASN A 174 -5.36 -5.87 2.00
N ASN A 175 -4.24 -5.59 2.67
CA ASN A 175 -3.11 -6.51 2.85
C ASN A 175 -2.82 -6.65 4.36
N LYS A 176 -1.69 -7.27 4.71
CA LYS A 176 -1.29 -7.53 6.10
C LYS A 176 -0.07 -6.71 6.53
N LEU A 177 0.20 -5.58 5.86
CA LEU A 177 1.37 -4.75 6.14
C LEU A 177 1.31 -4.15 7.54
N ILE A 178 2.44 -4.19 8.26
CA ILE A 178 2.60 -3.55 9.58
C ILE A 178 3.48 -2.29 9.55
N THR A 179 4.24 -2.12 8.47
CA THR A 179 5.15 -1.00 8.19
C THR A 179 5.12 -0.63 6.70
N THR A 180 5.58 0.56 6.37
CA THR A 180 5.83 1.00 4.98
C THR A 180 7.27 0.74 4.52
N ASN A 181 8.06 -0.02 5.28
CA ASN A 181 9.39 -0.44 4.86
C ASN A 181 9.36 -1.12 3.49
N GLY A 182 10.45 -0.97 2.72
CA GLY A 182 10.55 -1.44 1.33
C GLY A 182 9.90 -0.52 0.29
N ILE A 183 8.86 0.24 0.65
CA ILE A 183 8.18 1.17 -0.29
C ILE A 183 9.01 2.43 -0.56
N GLY A 184 9.75 2.89 0.45
CA GLY A 184 10.55 4.13 0.40
C GLY A 184 11.71 4.13 -0.61
N THR A 185 11.92 3.05 -1.36
CA THR A 185 12.91 2.97 -2.44
C THR A 185 12.39 3.52 -3.77
N LEU A 186 11.07 3.60 -3.96
CA LEU A 186 10.45 3.90 -5.25
C LEU A 186 10.60 5.40 -5.62
N PRO A 187 11.42 5.75 -6.64
CA PRO A 187 11.90 7.12 -6.81
C PRO A 187 10.83 8.08 -7.37
N ASN A 188 9.88 7.58 -8.16
CA ASN A 188 8.91 8.40 -8.90
C ASN A 188 7.46 8.15 -8.46
N LEU A 189 7.23 7.48 -7.33
CA LEU A 189 5.89 7.17 -6.87
C LEU A 189 5.15 8.45 -6.47
N GLN A 190 3.91 8.59 -6.95
CA GLN A 190 3.06 9.76 -6.74
C GLN A 190 1.82 9.43 -5.91
N ASN A 191 1.21 8.26 -6.16
CA ASN A 191 0.00 7.81 -5.49
C ASN A 191 0.27 6.50 -4.76
N LEU A 192 0.08 6.53 -3.44
CA LEU A 192 0.28 5.36 -2.58
C LEU A 192 -0.99 5.05 -1.82
N TYR A 193 -1.48 3.83 -1.96
CA TYR A 193 -2.71 3.38 -1.35
C TYR A 193 -2.47 2.18 -0.44
N LEU A 194 -2.64 2.39 0.85
CA LEU A 194 -2.32 1.47 1.94
C LEU A 194 -3.54 1.26 2.87
N ALA A 195 -4.74 1.58 2.40
CA ALA A 195 -5.93 1.48 3.23
C ALA A 195 -6.24 0.03 3.65
N ALA A 196 -6.82 -0.18 4.83
CA ALA A 196 -7.14 -1.50 5.37
C ALA A 196 -5.90 -2.40 5.46
N ASN A 197 -4.89 -1.96 6.20
CA ASN A 197 -3.71 -2.77 6.59
C ASN A 197 -3.61 -2.77 8.13
N SER A 198 -2.49 -3.27 8.67
CA SER A 198 -2.19 -3.23 10.11
C SER A 198 -1.04 -2.27 10.42
N LEU A 199 -0.90 -1.17 9.65
CA LEU A 199 0.22 -0.25 9.81
C LEU A 199 0.17 0.43 11.17
N LYS A 200 1.28 0.34 11.91
CA LYS A 200 1.47 1.05 13.19
C LYS A 200 2.41 2.24 13.07
N PHE A 201 3.35 2.17 12.13
CA PHE A 201 4.37 3.18 11.91
C PHE A 201 4.66 3.34 10.41
N LEU A 202 5.12 4.54 10.05
CA LEU A 202 5.49 4.91 8.70
C LEU A 202 7.02 5.03 8.62
N GLU A 203 7.66 4.07 7.94
CA GLU A 203 9.10 4.03 7.72
C GLU A 203 9.46 4.38 6.29
N ASN A 204 10.54 5.16 6.14
CA ASN A 204 11.17 5.51 4.86
C ASN A 204 10.29 6.30 3.86
N LEU A 205 9.07 6.71 4.24
CA LEU A 205 8.23 7.60 3.41
C LEU A 205 8.88 8.98 3.23
N ASP A 206 9.67 9.42 4.20
CA ASP A 206 10.43 10.68 4.19
C ASP A 206 11.43 10.80 3.03
N ARG A 207 11.77 9.67 2.40
CA ARG A 207 12.66 9.59 1.22
C ARG A 207 11.92 9.83 -0.10
N MET A 208 10.60 9.75 -0.10
CA MET A 208 9.77 9.74 -1.31
C MET A 208 9.43 11.15 -1.75
N GLN A 209 10.30 11.73 -2.58
CA GLN A 209 10.24 13.15 -2.94
C GLN A 209 9.08 13.50 -3.87
N HIS A 210 8.53 12.52 -4.60
CA HIS A 210 7.50 12.71 -5.63
C HIS A 210 6.08 12.34 -5.18
N LEU A 211 5.89 11.88 -3.94
CA LEU A 211 4.56 11.55 -3.43
C LEU A 211 3.65 12.78 -3.42
N VAL A 212 2.42 12.58 -3.90
CA VAL A 212 1.36 13.59 -3.99
C VAL A 212 0.19 13.20 -3.09
N SER A 213 -0.22 11.94 -3.13
CA SER A 213 -1.38 11.43 -2.40
C SER A 213 -1.03 10.15 -1.65
N ILE A 214 -1.35 10.10 -0.36
CA ILE A 214 -1.16 8.92 0.48
C ILE A 214 -2.47 8.58 1.20
N HIS A 215 -2.95 7.36 0.99
CA HIS A 215 -4.15 6.84 1.62
C HIS A 215 -3.79 5.76 2.64
N LEU A 216 -3.98 6.08 3.92
CA LEU A 216 -3.65 5.26 5.10
C LEU A 216 -4.90 4.91 5.92
N ARG A 217 -6.08 5.00 5.30
CA ARG A 217 -7.36 4.75 5.95
C ARG A 217 -7.43 3.35 6.58
N ASP A 218 -8.12 3.19 7.71
CA ASP A 218 -8.41 1.91 8.35
C ASP A 218 -7.09 1.15 8.64
N ASN A 219 -6.24 1.73 9.48
CA ASN A 219 -4.95 1.18 9.96
C ASN A 219 -4.87 1.32 11.50
N GLN A 220 -3.68 1.12 12.08
CA GLN A 220 -3.44 1.18 13.53
C GLN A 220 -2.42 2.27 13.90
N ILE A 221 -2.38 3.37 13.13
CA ILE A 221 -1.40 4.45 13.31
C ILE A 221 -1.81 5.32 14.49
N GLU A 222 -0.90 5.51 15.44
CA GLU A 222 -1.09 6.39 16.59
C GLU A 222 -0.33 7.72 16.46
N LYS A 223 0.77 7.72 15.70
CA LYS A 223 1.68 8.86 15.57
C LYS A 223 1.89 9.26 14.12
N LEU A 224 1.95 10.57 13.88
CA LEU A 224 2.16 11.17 12.55
C LEU A 224 3.65 11.36 12.23
N ASP A 225 4.45 10.34 12.54
CA ASP A 225 5.87 10.27 12.20
C ASP A 225 6.07 9.77 10.75
N GLY A 226 7.31 9.84 10.24
CA GLY A 226 7.65 9.35 8.89
C GLY A 226 7.52 10.37 7.76
N PHE A 227 7.28 11.66 8.10
CA PHE A 227 7.23 12.76 7.15
C PHE A 227 8.44 13.68 7.30
N SER A 228 8.88 14.30 6.19
CA SER A 228 9.95 15.29 6.21
C SER A 228 9.76 16.38 5.16
N ALA A 229 10.53 17.47 5.29
CA ALA A 229 10.54 18.57 4.34
C ALA A 229 11.03 18.18 2.92
N ASN A 230 11.59 16.98 2.74
CA ASN A 230 11.96 16.46 1.42
C ASN A 230 10.73 16.05 0.59
N MET A 231 9.59 15.79 1.22
CA MET A 231 8.33 15.40 0.58
C MET A 231 7.59 16.62 0.04
N LYS A 232 8.16 17.23 -1.01
CA LYS A 232 7.77 18.56 -1.50
C LYS A 232 6.40 18.62 -2.16
N PHE A 233 5.88 17.49 -2.62
CA PHE A 233 4.67 17.45 -3.46
C PHE A 233 3.42 16.86 -2.78
N VAL A 234 3.54 16.41 -1.53
CA VAL A 234 2.41 15.82 -0.80
C VAL A 234 1.32 16.87 -0.62
N GLN A 235 0.14 16.57 -1.14
CA GLN A 235 -1.04 17.45 -1.14
C GLN A 235 -2.21 16.84 -0.39
N TYR A 236 -2.31 15.51 -0.35
CA TYR A 236 -3.42 14.79 0.25
C TYR A 236 -2.92 13.67 1.17
N LEU A 237 -3.40 13.70 2.42
CA LEU A 237 -3.18 12.64 3.41
C LEU A 237 -4.52 12.17 3.97
N ASN A 238 -4.72 10.86 3.99
CA ASN A 238 -5.93 10.27 4.56
C ASN A 238 -5.58 9.24 5.62
N PHE A 239 -5.79 9.62 6.87
CA PHE A 239 -5.61 8.84 8.09
C PHE A 239 -6.93 8.41 8.73
N ARG A 240 -8.05 8.47 8.01
CA ARG A 240 -9.36 8.07 8.54
C ARG A 240 -9.32 6.68 9.17
N GLY A 241 -9.97 6.44 10.30
CA GLY A 241 -10.03 5.10 10.89
C GLY A 241 -8.65 4.64 11.40
N ASN A 242 -7.98 5.48 12.16
CA ASN A 242 -6.72 5.15 12.84
C ASN A 242 -6.85 5.47 14.35
N ASN A 243 -5.74 5.44 15.09
CA ASN A 243 -5.71 5.58 16.54
C ASN A 243 -5.01 6.89 16.99
N ILE A 244 -5.08 7.96 16.18
CA ILE A 244 -4.44 9.24 16.50
C ILE A 244 -5.27 9.96 17.58
N SER A 245 -4.71 10.11 18.77
CA SER A 245 -5.43 10.68 19.91
C SER A 245 -4.93 12.05 20.37
N ASP A 246 -3.67 12.41 20.09
CA ASP A 246 -3.09 13.69 20.52
C ASP A 246 -3.08 14.69 19.36
N ILE A 247 -3.80 15.80 19.50
CA ILE A 247 -3.83 16.90 18.53
C ILE A 247 -2.44 17.47 18.20
N LYS A 248 -1.47 17.36 19.12
CA LYS A 248 -0.10 17.83 18.89
C LYS A 248 0.63 17.05 17.79
N GLU A 249 0.21 15.82 17.50
CA GLU A 249 0.78 15.02 16.41
C GLU A 249 0.64 15.72 15.05
N VAL A 250 -0.42 16.51 14.87
CA VAL A 250 -0.67 17.29 13.64
C VAL A 250 0.46 18.28 13.37
N GLN A 251 1.16 18.76 14.39
CA GLN A 251 2.29 19.67 14.23
C GLN A 251 3.45 19.03 13.45
N LYS A 252 3.60 17.71 13.47
CA LYS A 252 4.63 16.98 12.71
C LYS A 252 4.45 17.13 11.20
N LEU A 253 3.20 17.34 10.75
CA LEU A 253 2.87 17.55 9.34
C LEU A 253 3.21 18.97 8.83
N LYS A 254 3.62 19.90 9.71
CA LYS A 254 4.06 21.26 9.32
C LYS A 254 5.23 21.25 8.32
N CYS A 255 5.99 20.17 8.29
CA CYS A 255 7.10 20.01 7.35
C CYS A 255 6.66 19.85 5.89
N LEU A 256 5.37 19.59 5.61
CA LEU A 256 4.84 19.35 4.26
C LEU A 256 4.32 20.67 3.63
N PRO A 257 5.06 21.28 2.70
CA PRO A 257 4.80 22.66 2.28
C PRO A 257 3.56 22.83 1.39
N LEU A 258 3.10 21.75 0.75
CA LEU A 258 1.98 21.74 -0.19
C LEU A 258 0.76 20.94 0.31
N LEU A 259 0.76 20.53 1.59
CA LEU A 259 -0.38 19.78 2.15
C LEU A 259 -1.64 20.68 2.13
N ARG A 260 -2.66 20.23 1.41
CA ARG A 260 -3.93 20.96 1.20
C ARG A 260 -5.11 20.26 1.82
N ALA A 261 -5.11 18.94 1.87
CA ALA A 261 -6.22 18.16 2.38
C ALA A 261 -5.73 17.07 3.34
N LEU A 262 -6.34 17.04 4.52
CA LEU A 262 -6.07 16.08 5.57
C LEU A 262 -7.39 15.44 5.98
N VAL A 263 -7.40 14.11 6.14
CA VAL A 263 -8.55 13.38 6.67
C VAL A 263 -8.09 12.62 7.90
N LEU A 264 -8.75 12.87 9.03
CA LEU A 264 -8.48 12.35 10.37
C LEU A 264 -9.77 11.89 11.07
N MET A 265 -10.95 12.08 10.48
CA MET A 265 -12.22 11.54 10.97
C MET A 265 -12.10 10.06 11.33
N GLU A 266 -12.85 9.60 12.33
CA GLU A 266 -12.69 8.24 12.89
C GLU A 266 -11.28 8.00 13.47
N ASN A 267 -10.72 9.02 14.10
CA ASN A 267 -9.63 8.91 15.07
C ASN A 267 -10.10 9.60 16.37
N PRO A 268 -9.59 9.20 17.56
CA PRO A 268 -9.97 9.83 18.82
C PRO A 268 -9.77 11.36 18.85
N VAL A 269 -8.76 11.89 18.14
CA VAL A 269 -8.51 13.34 18.05
C VAL A 269 -9.68 14.11 17.42
N ALA A 270 -10.47 13.48 16.56
CA ALA A 270 -11.58 14.13 15.86
C ALA A 270 -12.81 14.37 16.76
N ASP A 271 -12.82 13.80 17.97
CA ASP A 271 -13.89 13.98 18.97
C ASP A 271 -13.64 15.17 19.91
N GLU A 272 -12.50 15.87 19.80
CA GLU A 272 -12.21 17.07 20.59
C GLU A 272 -13.04 18.29 20.13
N ASP A 273 -13.54 19.10 21.05
CA ASP A 273 -14.45 20.23 20.75
C ASP A 273 -13.82 21.27 19.80
N ASP A 274 -12.54 21.61 20.02
CA ASP A 274 -11.80 22.62 19.24
C ASP A 274 -10.96 21.99 18.10
N TYR A 275 -11.20 20.72 17.78
CA TYR A 275 -10.41 19.90 16.87
C TYR A 275 -10.04 20.62 15.56
N ARG A 276 -11.05 21.17 14.86
CA ARG A 276 -10.84 21.83 13.56
C ARG A 276 -9.97 23.08 13.68
N ILE A 277 -10.22 23.91 14.70
CA ILE A 277 -9.48 25.15 14.93
C ILE A 277 -8.03 24.83 15.31
N GLU A 278 -7.79 23.85 16.18
CA GLU A 278 -6.43 23.42 16.57
C GLU A 278 -5.62 22.83 15.40
N VAL A 279 -6.26 22.04 14.54
CA VAL A 279 -5.62 21.57 13.30
C VAL A 279 -5.22 22.76 12.43
N LEU A 280 -6.10 23.75 12.27
CA LEU A 280 -5.85 24.92 11.43
C LEU A 280 -4.74 25.83 12.00
N ILE A 281 -4.69 26.03 13.32
CA ILE A 281 -3.59 26.72 14.01
C ILE A 281 -2.25 26.02 13.69
N SER A 282 -2.24 24.69 13.70
CA SER A 282 -1.05 23.90 13.39
C SER A 282 -0.69 23.93 11.90
N LEU A 283 -1.68 23.80 11.01
CA LEU A 283 -1.51 23.68 9.57
C LEU A 283 -2.23 24.82 8.85
N ARG A 284 -1.72 26.05 9.02
CA ARG A 284 -2.37 27.29 8.53
C ARG A 284 -2.67 27.36 7.03
N ARG A 285 -2.04 26.51 6.21
CA ARG A 285 -2.26 26.43 4.76
C ARG A 285 -3.26 25.35 4.35
N LEU A 286 -3.79 24.58 5.29
CA LEU A 286 -4.71 23.51 5.01
C LEU A 286 -6.02 24.08 4.43
N GLU A 287 -6.46 23.51 3.33
CA GLU A 287 -7.67 23.93 2.60
C GLU A 287 -8.87 23.12 3.07
N ARG A 288 -8.68 21.80 3.24
CA ARG A 288 -9.73 20.85 3.64
C ARG A 288 -9.32 19.98 4.82
N LEU A 289 -10.25 19.82 5.75
CA LEU A 289 -10.18 18.86 6.84
C LEU A 289 -11.45 17.98 6.79
N ASP A 290 -11.27 16.67 6.79
CA ASP A 290 -12.36 15.68 6.83
C ASP A 290 -13.40 15.80 5.70
N LYS A 291 -12.90 16.23 4.53
CA LYS A 291 -13.64 16.47 3.28
C LYS A 291 -14.37 17.80 3.21
N ASP A 292 -14.40 18.57 4.29
CA ASP A 292 -14.99 19.89 4.33
C ASP A 292 -13.92 20.97 4.17
N ASP A 293 -14.25 22.03 3.42
CA ASP A 293 -13.41 23.22 3.28
C ASP A 293 -13.45 24.04 4.57
N TYR A 294 -12.33 24.66 4.93
CA TYR A 294 -12.34 25.70 5.97
C TYR A 294 -12.98 26.98 5.44
N THR A 295 -13.90 27.52 6.23
CA THR A 295 -14.52 28.83 6.02
C THR A 295 -13.56 29.96 6.37
N GLU A 296 -13.87 31.19 5.92
CA GLU A 296 -13.08 32.37 6.27
C GLU A 296 -13.20 32.70 7.77
N ASP A 297 -14.37 32.48 8.37
CA ASP A 297 -14.61 32.70 9.80
C ASP A 297 -13.70 31.80 10.65
N GLU A 298 -13.62 30.50 10.33
CA GLU A 298 -12.70 29.56 11.01
C GLU A 298 -11.23 29.98 10.85
N ARG A 299 -10.85 30.51 9.68
CA ARG A 299 -9.47 30.99 9.45
C ARG A 299 -9.14 32.22 10.28
N GLN A 300 -10.08 33.16 10.38
CA GLN A 300 -9.90 34.35 11.21
C GLN A 300 -9.79 33.97 12.69
N GLU A 301 -10.68 33.11 13.18
CA GLU A 301 -10.67 32.61 14.56
C GLU A 301 -9.34 31.91 14.89
N ALA A 302 -8.89 31.00 14.03
CA ALA A 302 -7.61 30.30 14.23
C ALA A 302 -6.40 31.26 14.25
N GLU A 303 -6.38 32.30 13.41
CA GLU A 303 -5.27 33.27 13.40
C GLU A 303 -5.31 34.18 14.64
N GLU A 304 -6.48 34.60 15.11
CA GLU A 304 -6.64 35.37 16.36
C GLU A 304 -6.11 34.58 17.56
N ILE A 305 -6.51 33.31 17.70
CA ILE A 305 -6.04 32.43 18.77
C ILE A 305 -4.52 32.20 18.66
N HIS A 306 -4.01 31.97 17.45
CA HIS A 306 -2.58 31.75 17.21
C HIS A 306 -1.74 32.99 17.57
N GLU A 307 -2.19 34.18 17.21
CA GLU A 307 -1.52 35.44 17.56
C GLU A 307 -1.54 35.68 19.07
N GLN A 308 -2.68 35.45 19.72
CA GLN A 308 -2.80 35.55 21.18
C GLN A 308 -1.80 34.61 21.88
N ARG A 309 -1.77 33.32 21.51
CA ARG A 309 -0.84 32.32 22.08
C ARG A 309 0.62 32.73 21.87
N ARG A 310 0.95 33.33 20.73
CA ARG A 310 2.31 33.80 20.44
C ARG A 310 2.71 34.97 21.33
N GLN A 311 1.80 35.91 21.55
CA GLN A 311 2.04 37.06 22.43
C GLN A 311 2.19 36.63 23.89
N GLU A 312 1.33 35.72 24.37
CA GLU A 312 1.41 35.14 25.71
C GLU A 312 2.72 34.39 25.93
N ALA A 313 3.16 33.59 24.94
CA ALA A 313 4.44 32.88 25.00
C ALA A 313 5.63 33.85 25.04
N ALA A 314 5.63 34.90 24.21
CA ALA A 314 6.69 35.91 24.20
C ALA A 314 6.78 36.73 25.50
N LEU A 315 5.63 37.04 26.11
CA LEU A 315 5.57 37.70 27.42
C LEU A 315 6.13 36.80 28.52
N ALA A 316 5.81 35.50 28.51
CA ALA A 316 6.33 34.54 29.48
C ALA A 316 7.85 34.40 29.39
N ASP A 317 8.40 34.35 28.17
CA ASP A 317 9.85 34.21 27.93
C ASP A 317 10.62 35.45 28.43
N ASN A 318 10.13 36.65 28.10
CA ASN A 318 10.70 37.91 28.61
C ASN A 318 10.64 38.00 30.15
N THR A 319 9.60 37.43 30.78
CA THR A 319 9.48 37.44 32.24
C THR A 319 10.48 36.48 32.89
N MET A 320 10.80 35.35 32.24
CA MET A 320 11.84 34.43 32.72
C MET A 320 13.25 35.00 32.55
N GLU A 321 13.57 35.70 31.45
CA GLU A 321 14.88 36.34 31.27
C GLU A 321 15.14 37.43 32.33
N VAL A 322 14.14 38.26 32.65
CA VAL A 322 14.29 39.31 33.67
C VAL A 322 14.54 38.74 35.07
N ILE A 323 13.93 37.59 35.41
CA ILE A 323 14.16 36.94 36.71
C ILE A 323 15.57 36.33 36.78
N ALA A 324 16.13 35.85 35.67
CA ALA A 324 17.48 35.29 35.64
C ALA A 324 18.58 36.36 35.78
N ASP A 325 18.34 37.59 35.31
CA ASP A 325 19.29 38.72 35.42
C ASP A 325 19.27 39.41 36.81
N GLU A 326 18.24 39.17 37.64
CA GLU A 326 18.14 39.74 39.00
C GLU A 326 18.81 38.88 40.10
N ASP A 327 19.24 37.66 39.77
CA ASP A 327 19.85 36.69 40.71
C ASP A 327 21.39 36.53 40.57
N ASP A 328 22.07 37.35 39.74
CA ASP A 328 23.55 37.39 39.54
C ASP A 328 24.22 38.65 40.14
#